data_AF-A0A532CNT3-F1
#
_entry.id   AF-A0A532CNT3-F1
#
_cell.length_a   1.000
_cell.length_b   1.000
_cell.length_c   1.000
_cell.angle_alpha   90.00
_cell.angle_beta   90.00
_cell.angle_gamma   90.00
#
_symmetry.space_group_name_H-M   'P 1'
#
loop_
_entity.id
_entity.type
_entity.pdbx_description
1 polymer ?
#
loop_
_entity_poly.entity_id
_entity_poly.type
_entity_poly.pdbx_seq_one_letter_code
_entity_poly.pdbx_strand_id
1 'polypeptide(L)'
;IALTTLPLLVADTVPLLALAVFVSGVAISPTFITAFGLIERRVPEAVLTEGVTWVMTGIGIGMALGSFAAGWVVDAFGAQNGFLVSVAAGTIALVTVLAGQRSLAIHTCELDGCDAAAVPAE
;
A
#
# COMPACT_ATOMS: atom_id res chain seq x y z
N ILE A 1 7.57 0.17 -1.48
CA ILE A 1 7.29 -1.24 -1.10
C ILE A 1 7.66 -2.20 -2.22
N ALA A 2 6.98 -2.22 -3.37
CA ALA A 2 7.29 -3.19 -4.46
C ALA A 2 8.77 -3.24 -4.86
N LEU A 3 9.39 -2.06 -5.05
CA LEU A 3 10.82 -1.96 -5.39
C LEU A 3 11.73 -2.32 -4.21
N THR A 4 11.37 -1.93 -3.00
CA THR A 4 12.19 -2.11 -1.79
C THR A 4 12.21 -3.55 -1.29
N THR A 5 11.28 -4.40 -1.76
CA THR A 5 11.24 -5.83 -1.45
C THR A 5 12.09 -6.69 -2.41
N LEU A 6 12.46 -6.19 -3.58
CA LEU A 6 13.26 -6.94 -4.56
C LEU A 6 14.65 -7.36 -4.04
N PRO A 7 15.40 -6.51 -3.30
CA PRO A 7 16.71 -6.90 -2.78
C PRO A 7 16.67 -8.11 -1.84
N LEU A 8 15.53 -8.41 -1.18
CA LEU A 8 15.41 -9.57 -0.29
C LEU A 8 15.52 -10.91 -1.02
N LEU A 9 15.23 -10.95 -2.33
CA LEU A 9 15.34 -12.18 -3.13
C LEU A 9 16.79 -12.62 -3.37
N VAL A 10 17.70 -11.64 -3.38
CA VAL A 10 19.11 -11.82 -3.77
C VAL A 10 20.03 -11.75 -2.55
N ALA A 11 19.47 -11.71 -1.34
CA ALA A 11 20.21 -11.50 -0.12
C ALA A 11 20.69 -12.83 0.48
N ASP A 12 21.96 -13.15 0.20
CA ASP A 12 22.56 -14.41 0.66
C ASP A 12 23.27 -14.32 2.03
N THR A 13 23.33 -13.11 2.61
CA THR A 13 24.01 -12.88 3.90
C THR A 13 23.14 -12.10 4.89
N VAL A 14 23.33 -12.39 6.18
CA VAL A 14 22.58 -11.75 7.29
C VAL A 14 22.67 -10.22 7.27
N PRO A 15 23.85 -9.58 7.06
CA PRO A 15 23.93 -8.13 7.01
C PRO A 15 23.16 -7.53 5.82
N LEU A 16 23.17 -8.20 4.66
CA LEU A 16 22.45 -7.74 3.47
C LEU A 16 20.94 -7.87 3.67
N LEU A 17 20.49 -8.96 4.27
CA LEU A 17 19.09 -9.13 4.70
C LEU A 17 18.66 -8.02 5.65
N ALA A 18 19.47 -7.71 6.67
CA ALA A 18 19.17 -6.63 7.62
C ALA A 18 19.02 -5.27 6.92
N LEU A 19 19.92 -4.94 5.99
CA LEU A 19 19.85 -3.71 5.21
C LEU A 19 18.62 -3.68 4.29
N ALA A 20 18.31 -4.79 3.61
CA ALA A 20 17.15 -4.90 2.73
C ALA A 20 15.84 -4.73 3.51
N VAL A 21 15.72 -5.39 4.67
CA VAL A 21 14.58 -5.24 5.58
C VAL A 21 14.48 -3.80 6.10
N PHE A 22 15.60 -3.18 6.46
CA PHE A 22 15.64 -1.78 6.90
C PHE A 22 15.09 -0.84 5.83
N VAL A 23 15.58 -0.93 4.59
CA VAL A 23 15.12 -0.10 3.47
C VAL A 23 13.63 -0.35 3.19
N SER A 24 13.18 -1.61 3.26
CA SER A 24 11.77 -1.94 3.14
C SER A 24 10.94 -1.28 4.25
N GLY A 25 11.41 -1.32 5.50
CA GLY A 25 10.77 -0.70 6.65
C GLY A 25 10.65 0.82 6.54
N VAL A 26 11.69 1.50 6.03
CA VAL A 26 11.66 2.96 5.79
C VAL A 26 10.53 3.34 4.83
N ALA A 27 10.21 2.50 3.85
CA ALA A 27 9.12 2.76 2.90
C ALA A 27 7.71 2.60 3.50
N ILE A 28 7.57 1.96 4.67
CA ILE A 28 6.27 1.72 5.30
C ILE A 28 5.67 3.02 5.85
N SER A 29 6.48 3.85 6.52
CA SER A 29 6.04 5.12 7.11
C SER A 29 5.40 6.09 6.09
N PRO A 30 6.06 6.48 4.98
CA PRO A 30 5.46 7.37 3.99
C PRO A 30 4.24 6.76 3.31
N THR A 31 4.17 5.42 3.21
CA THR A 31 3.00 4.71 2.68
C THR A 31 1.79 4.91 3.61
N PHE A 32 1.96 4.70 4.92
CA PHE A 32 0.88 4.91 5.88
C PHE A 32 0.46 6.37 5.98
N ILE A 33 1.41 7.31 6.03
CA ILE A 33 1.11 8.75 6.08
C ILE A 33 0.25 9.15 4.87
N THR A 34 0.62 8.68 3.68
CA THR A 34 -0.14 8.99 2.45
C THR A 34 -1.52 8.33 2.45
N ALA A 35 -1.61 7.07 2.90
CA ALA A 35 -2.88 6.33 2.94
C ALA A 35 -3.89 6.98 3.90
N PHE A 36 -3.47 7.28 5.14
CA PHE A 36 -4.33 7.94 6.12
C PHE A 36 -4.67 9.37 5.72
N GLY A 37 -3.71 10.13 5.19
CA GLY A 37 -4.00 11.45 4.64
C GLY A 37 -5.00 11.44 3.48
N LEU A 38 -5.04 10.37 2.68
CA LEU A 38 -6.04 10.22 1.62
C LEU A 38 -7.43 9.90 2.21
N ILE A 39 -7.49 9.05 3.23
CA ILE A 39 -8.73 8.70 3.93
C ILE A 39 -9.35 9.94 4.56
N GLU A 40 -8.57 10.72 5.31
CA GLU A 40 -9.02 11.95 5.97
C GLU A 40 -9.55 13.00 4.97
N ARG A 41 -8.96 13.08 3.77
CA ARG A 41 -9.40 14.02 2.73
C ARG A 41 -10.61 13.57 1.92
N ARG A 42 -10.92 12.27 1.90
CA ARG A 42 -11.93 11.69 1.00
C ARG A 42 -13.15 11.16 1.72
N VAL A 43 -13.02 10.75 2.98
CA VAL A 43 -14.14 10.26 3.78
C VAL A 43 -14.81 11.47 4.45
N PRO A 44 -16.14 11.64 4.31
CA PRO A 44 -16.85 12.71 5.00
C PRO A 44 -16.64 12.61 6.52
N GLU A 45 -16.49 13.76 7.18
CA GLU A 45 -16.18 13.81 8.63
C GLU A 45 -17.16 12.99 9.48
N ALA A 46 -18.44 12.94 9.08
CA ALA A 46 -19.49 12.20 9.78
C ALA A 46 -19.25 10.67 9.83
N VAL A 47 -18.44 10.10 8.93
CA VAL A 47 -18.16 8.66 8.84
C VAL A 47 -16.67 8.33 8.80
N LEU A 48 -15.81 9.27 9.20
CA LEU A 48 -14.35 9.10 9.19
C LEU A 48 -13.88 7.95 10.08
N THR A 49 -14.51 7.77 11.24
CA THR A 49 -14.22 6.66 12.16
C THR A 49 -14.50 5.30 11.55
N GLU A 50 -15.57 5.18 10.77
CA GLU A 50 -15.90 3.97 10.03
C GLU A 50 -14.86 3.71 8.93
N GLY A 51 -14.47 4.75 8.19
CA GLY A 51 -13.42 4.67 7.17
C GLY A 51 -12.08 4.18 7.73
N VAL A 52 -11.61 4.75 8.84
CA VAL A 52 -10.38 4.32 9.53
C VAL A 52 -10.51 2.88 10.04
N THR A 53 -11.67 2.51 10.58
CA THR A 53 -11.94 1.14 11.06
C THR A 53 -11.79 0.12 9.95
N TRP A 54 -12.43 0.35 8.80
CA TRP A 54 -12.32 -0.52 7.62
C TRP A 54 -10.88 -0.71 7.15
N VAL A 55 -10.08 0.36 7.18
CA VAL A 55 -8.67 0.33 6.78
C VAL A 55 -7.85 -0.53 7.75
N MET A 56 -8.03 -0.35 9.06
CA MET A 56 -7.34 -1.15 10.07
C MET A 56 -7.74 -2.64 9.98
N THR A 57 -9.02 -2.93 9.76
CA THR A 57 -9.49 -4.30 9.53
C THR A 57 -8.84 -4.91 8.28
N GLY A 58 -8.77 -4.16 7.17
CA GLY A 58 -8.10 -4.58 5.95
C GLY A 58 -6.61 -4.89 6.16
N ILE A 59 -5.91 -4.06 6.94
CA ILE A 59 -4.50 -4.31 7.32
C ILE A 59 -4.39 -5.63 8.10
N GLY A 60 -5.28 -5.87 9.08
CA GLY A 60 -5.34 -7.12 9.83
C GLY A 60 -5.52 -8.35 8.94
N ILE A 61 -6.47 -8.29 8.01
CA ILE A 61 -6.73 -9.36 7.03
C ILE A 61 -5.48 -9.60 6.17
N GLY A 62 -4.85 -8.53 5.67
CA GLY A 62 -3.63 -8.62 4.87
C GLY A 62 -2.47 -9.27 5.64
N MET A 63 -2.27 -8.90 6.91
CA MET A 63 -1.24 -9.52 7.76
C MET A 63 -1.50 -11.02 7.98
N ALA A 64 -2.76 -11.41 8.20
CA ALA A 64 -3.12 -12.81 8.40
C ALA A 64 -2.88 -13.64 7.13
N LEU A 65 -3.37 -13.17 5.98
CA LEU A 65 -3.16 -13.83 4.69
C LEU A 65 -1.69 -13.88 4.30
N GLY A 66 -0.95 -12.79 4.52
CA GLY A 66 0.48 -12.71 4.26
C GLY A 66 1.29 -13.68 5.11
N SER A 67 0.98 -13.76 6.41
CA SER A 67 1.63 -14.69 7.35
C SER A 67 1.35 -16.15 6.98
N PHE A 68 0.09 -16.47 6.64
CA PHE A 68 -0.30 -17.80 6.18
C PHE A 68 0.44 -18.19 4.89
N ALA A 69 0.40 -17.35 3.86
CA ALA A 69 1.04 -17.63 2.58
C ALA A 69 2.56 -17.74 2.70
N ALA A 70 3.19 -16.84 3.46
CA ALA A 70 4.63 -16.87 3.70
C ALA A 70 5.04 -18.15 4.46
N GLY A 71 4.32 -18.53 5.51
CA GLY A 71 4.56 -19.77 6.24
C GLY A 71 4.46 -20.99 5.33
N TRP A 72 3.37 -21.10 4.57
CA TRP A 72 3.18 -22.20 3.63
C TRP A 72 4.30 -22.29 2.56
N VAL A 73 4.72 -21.15 2.01
CA VAL A 73 5.82 -21.13 1.03
C VAL A 73 7.15 -21.51 1.66
N VAL A 74 7.43 -21.05 2.89
CA VAL A 74 8.65 -21.40 3.62
C VAL A 74 8.69 -22.90 3.93
N ASP A 75 7.57 -23.48 4.36
CA ASP A 75 7.47 -24.90 4.67
C ASP A 75 7.66 -25.79 3.43
N ALA A 76 7.10 -25.39 2.28
CA ALA A 76 7.13 -26.19 1.05
C ALA A 76 8.37 -25.96 0.17
N PHE A 77 8.90 -24.73 0.14
CA PHE A 77 9.94 -24.30 -0.81
C PHE A 77 11.18 -23.70 -0.14
N GLY A 78 11.23 -23.66 1.19
CA GLY A 78 12.35 -23.14 1.96
C GLY A 78 12.29 -21.62 2.22
N ALA A 79 13.11 -21.18 3.18
CA ALA A 79 13.06 -19.82 3.73
C ALA A 79 13.24 -18.70 2.69
N GLN A 80 14.16 -18.87 1.73
CA GLN A 80 14.46 -17.84 0.73
C GLN A 80 13.28 -17.57 -0.21
N ASN A 81 12.51 -18.61 -0.55
CA ASN A 81 11.34 -18.48 -1.41
C ASN A 81 10.18 -17.75 -0.71
N GLY A 82 10.18 -17.69 0.63
CA GLY A 82 9.21 -16.91 1.40
C GLY A 82 9.19 -15.42 1.00
N PHE A 83 10.32 -14.85 0.57
CA PHE A 83 10.40 -13.45 0.15
C PHE A 83 9.64 -13.15 -1.16
N LEU A 84 9.36 -14.17 -1.99
CA LEU A 84 8.50 -14.00 -3.17
C LEU A 84 7.09 -13.54 -2.77
N VAL A 85 6.60 -13.95 -1.60
CA VAL A 85 5.29 -13.52 -1.09
C VAL A 85 5.28 -12.01 -0.83
N SER A 86 6.36 -11.47 -0.26
CA SER A 86 6.50 -10.03 -0.04
C SER A 86 6.55 -9.24 -1.35
N VAL A 87 7.27 -9.76 -2.36
CA VAL A 87 7.32 -9.13 -3.69
C VAL A 87 5.97 -9.18 -4.37
N ALA A 88 5.29 -10.33 -4.38
CA ALA A 88 3.96 -10.48 -4.93
C ALA A 88 2.97 -9.51 -4.27
N ALA A 89 2.93 -9.46 -2.94
CA ALA A 89 2.09 -8.53 -2.19
C ALA A 89 2.39 -7.05 -2.54
N GLY A 90 3.67 -6.69 -2.62
CA GLY A 90 4.10 -5.35 -3.03
C GLY A 90 3.65 -4.98 -4.45
N THR A 91 3.73 -5.93 -5.40
CA THR A 91 3.26 -5.72 -6.78
C THR A 91 1.75 -5.61 -6.87
N ILE A 92 1.00 -6.44 -6.13
CA ILE A 92 -0.47 -6.35 -6.06
C ILE A 92 -0.87 -4.98 -5.50
N ALA A 93 -0.25 -4.54 -4.41
CA ALA A 93 -0.51 -3.22 -3.84
C ALA A 93 -0.24 -2.09 -4.86
N LEU A 94 0.87 -2.17 -5.60
CA LEU A 94 1.18 -1.20 -6.66
C LEU A 94 0.10 -1.18 -7.75
N VAL A 95 -0.31 -2.35 -8.25
CA VAL A 95 -1.35 -2.46 -9.28
C VAL A 95 -2.68 -1.90 -8.78
N THR A 96 -3.07 -2.20 -7.54
CA THR A 96 -4.29 -1.66 -6.92
C THR A 96 -4.25 -0.14 -6.84
N VAL A 97 -3.11 0.44 -6.42
CA VAL A 97 -2.94 1.90 -6.38
C VAL A 97 -3.04 2.50 -7.79
N LEU A 98 -2.35 1.94 -8.78
CA LEU A 98 -2.39 2.43 -10.16
C LEU A 98 -3.80 2.34 -10.77
N ALA A 99 -4.54 1.27 -10.49
CA ALA A 99 -5.93 1.15 -10.90
C ALA A 99 -6.83 2.19 -10.22
N GLY A 100 -6.59 2.45 -8.92
CA GLY A 100 -7.32 3.43 -8.12
C GLY A 100 -7.02 4.89 -8.49
N GLN A 101 -5.84 5.19 -9.04
CA GLN A 101 -5.45 6.55 -9.43
C GLN A 101 -6.44 7.19 -10.40
N ARG A 102 -7.02 6.42 -11.34
CA ARG A 102 -8.04 6.94 -12.26
C ARG A 102 -9.29 7.41 -11.52
N SER A 103 -9.80 6.62 -10.59
CA SER A 103 -10.97 6.97 -9.78
C SER A 103 -10.69 8.19 -8.89
N LEU A 104 -9.50 8.23 -8.30
CA LEU A 104 -9.09 9.35 -7.45
C LEU A 104 -8.93 10.66 -8.24
N ALA A 105 -8.43 10.60 -9.49
CA ALA A 105 -8.22 11.77 -10.34
C ALA A 105 -9.52 12.39 -10.87
N ILE A 106 -10.55 11.57 -11.14
CA ILE A 106 -11.83 12.03 -11.70
C ILE A 106 -12.54 13.03 -10.76
N HIS A 107 -12.54 12.79 -9.45
CA HIS A 107 -13.17 13.70 -8.49
C HIS A 107 -12.53 15.10 -8.45
N THR A 108 -11.22 15.20 -8.65
CA THR A 108 -10.53 16.50 -8.75
C THR A 108 -10.94 17.26 -10.00
N CYS A 109 -11.09 16.58 -11.13
CA CYS A 109 -11.53 17.20 -12.38
C CYS A 109 -12.99 17.69 -12.31
N GLU A 110 -13.85 16.97 -11.58
CA GLU A 110 -15.24 17.37 -11.37
C GLU A 110 -15.37 18.58 -10.42
N LEU A 111 -14.54 18.65 -9.37
CA LEU A 111 -14.46 19.82 -8.49
C LEU A 111 -13.91 21.06 -9.22
N ASP A 112 -12.81 20.93 -9.96
CA ASP A 112 -12.26 22.04 -10.78
C ASP A 112 -13.25 22.50 -11.85
N GLY A 113 -14.03 21.56 -12.43
CA GLY A 113 -15.09 21.88 -13.39
C GLY A 113 -16.28 22.61 -12.76
N CYS A 114 -16.67 22.25 -11.54
CA CYS A 114 -17.67 22.97 -10.76
C CYS A 114 -17.19 24.38 -10.37
N ASP A 115 -15.93 24.52 -9.94
CA ASP A 115 -15.33 25.80 -9.59
C ASP A 115 -15.20 26.71 -10.82
N ALA A 116 -14.74 26.17 -11.97
CA ALA A 116 -14.67 26.92 -13.22
C ALA A 116 -16.05 27.34 -13.77
N ALA A 117 -17.10 26.54 -13.54
CA ALA A 117 -18.48 26.92 -13.87
C ALA A 117 -19.06 27.97 -12.91
N ALA A 118 -18.55 28.05 -11.67
CA ALA A 118 -18.97 29.00 -10.66
C ALA A 118 -18.31 30.38 -10.80
N VAL A 119 -17.13 30.48 -11.44
CA VAL A 119 -16.50 31.77 -11.77
C VAL A 119 -17.14 32.34 -13.03
N PRO A 120 -17.95 33.42 -12.96
CA PRO A 120 -18.49 34.05 -14.16
C PRO A 120 -17.33 34.59 -15.00
N ALA A 121 -17.36 34.32 -16.31
CA ALA A 121 -16.39 34.85 -17.26
C ALA A 121 -16.55 36.38 -17.37
N GLU A 122 -15.80 37.10 -16.54
CA GLU A 122 -15.60 38.56 -16.60
C GLU A 122 -14.39 38.94 -17.45
#